data_AF-A0A7S2LV57-F1
#
_entry.id   AF-A0A7S2LV57-F1
#
_cell.length_a   1.000
_cell.length_b   1.000
_cell.length_c   1.000
_cell.angle_alpha   90.00
_cell.angle_beta   90.00
_cell.angle_gamma   90.00
#
_symmetry.space_group_name_H-M   'P 1'
#
loop_
_entity.id
_entity.type
_entity.pdbx_description
1 polymer ?
#
loop_
_entity_poly.entity_id
_entity_poly.type
_entity_poly.pdbx_seq_one_letter_code
_entity_poly.pdbx_strand_id
1 'polypeptide(L)'
;MEYRDYNYYEANAASIDLGDIMSSVENAKILQQLRDGDDTLRSLSLGGPFGIGNCFYVNEDNDWGWLGYFISRSVCLRNLHIYYLPDGEEGHAFAEGISRSQSIRNIFINNLSNDGFTSVMRALHGVTQVEELVFGRHDNVGPDGWSE
;
A
#
# COMPACT_ATOMS: atom_id res chain seq x y z
N MET A 1 11.51 4.79 13.12
CA MET A 1 11.26 6.04 12.37
C MET A 1 10.53 7.01 13.33
N GLU A 2 10.46 8.33 13.09
CA GLU A 2 9.60 9.18 13.95
C GLU A 2 8.13 8.84 13.68
N TYR A 3 7.31 8.65 14.73
CA TYR A 3 5.90 8.28 14.57
C TYR A 3 5.13 9.42 13.89
N ARG A 4 4.50 9.12 12.75
CA ARG A 4 3.73 10.08 11.95
C ARG A 4 2.27 9.65 11.95
N ASP A 5 1.42 10.50 12.51
CA ASP A 5 -0.01 10.29 12.52
C ASP A 5 -0.67 10.81 11.22
N TYR A 6 -1.97 10.57 11.08
CA TYR A 6 -2.73 11.05 9.93
C TYR A 6 -2.66 12.57 9.72
N ASN A 7 -2.61 13.36 10.81
CA ASN A 7 -2.57 14.83 10.72
C ASN A 7 -1.24 15.32 10.14
N TYR A 8 -0.13 14.65 10.48
CA TYR A 8 1.16 14.91 9.87
C TYR A 8 1.08 14.76 8.35
N TYR A 9 0.48 13.66 7.85
CA TYR A 9 0.36 13.43 6.42
C TYR A 9 -0.52 14.50 5.74
N GLU A 10 -1.70 14.80 6.30
CA GLU A 10 -2.59 15.85 5.76
C GLU A 10 -1.90 17.22 5.69
N ALA A 11 -1.15 17.60 6.72
CA ALA A 11 -0.49 18.91 6.77
C ALA A 11 0.63 19.06 5.72
N ASN A 12 1.27 17.96 5.31
CA ASN A 12 2.45 17.99 4.44
C ASN A 12 2.17 17.49 3.01
N ALA A 13 1.03 16.86 2.75
CA ALA A 13 0.74 16.18 1.48
C ALA A 13 0.85 17.06 0.23
N ALA A 14 0.53 18.34 0.34
CA ALA A 14 0.56 19.28 -0.78
C ALA A 14 1.99 19.75 -1.14
N SER A 15 2.93 19.72 -0.20
CA SER A 15 4.27 20.28 -0.35
C SER A 15 5.40 19.25 -0.28
N ILE A 16 5.08 17.99 0.04
CA ILE A 16 6.08 16.92 0.11
C ILE A 16 6.71 16.69 -1.27
N ASP A 17 8.04 16.62 -1.29
CA ASP A 17 8.78 16.20 -2.48
C ASP A 17 8.70 14.68 -2.59
N LEU A 18 8.09 14.20 -3.68
CA LEU A 18 7.91 12.77 -3.91
C LEU A 18 9.22 12.06 -4.22
N GLY A 19 10.24 12.80 -4.72
CA GLY A 19 11.58 12.26 -4.96
C GLY A 19 12.34 11.98 -3.67
N ASP A 20 12.02 12.70 -2.58
CA ASP A 20 12.69 12.52 -1.28
C ASP A 20 12.14 11.34 -0.48
N ILE A 21 10.95 10.84 -0.83
CA ILE A 21 10.27 9.75 -0.11
C ILE A 21 10.21 8.44 -0.90
N MET A 22 10.62 8.45 -2.17
CA MET A 22 10.58 7.27 -3.04
C MET A 22 11.94 7.00 -3.66
N SER A 23 12.38 5.74 -3.59
CA SER A 23 13.66 5.30 -4.17
C SER A 23 13.68 5.23 -5.71
N SER A 24 12.51 5.31 -6.36
CA SER A 24 12.35 5.15 -7.81
C SER A 24 11.46 6.24 -8.40
N VAL A 25 11.81 6.69 -9.61
CA VAL A 25 11.03 7.64 -10.42
C VAL A 25 9.64 7.09 -10.75
N GLU A 26 9.53 5.78 -10.98
CA GLU A 26 8.26 5.10 -11.23
C GLU A 26 7.36 5.11 -10.00
N ASN A 27 7.91 4.85 -8.80
CA ASN A 27 7.16 4.96 -7.56
C ASN A 27 6.69 6.39 -7.29
N ALA A 28 7.57 7.38 -7.51
CA ALA A 28 7.22 8.79 -7.37
C ALA A 28 6.07 9.19 -8.32
N LYS A 29 6.05 8.68 -9.55
CA LYS A 29 4.93 8.87 -10.50
C LYS A 29 3.63 8.26 -9.97
N ILE A 30 3.66 7.06 -9.40
CA ILE A 30 2.48 6.43 -8.81
C ILE A 30 1.94 7.27 -7.65
N LEU A 31 2.82 7.76 -6.76
CA LEU A 31 2.40 8.65 -5.67
C LEU A 31 1.80 9.95 -6.20
N GLN A 32 2.39 10.51 -7.26
CA GLN A 32 1.86 11.70 -7.91
C GLN A 32 0.45 11.45 -8.45
N GLN A 33 0.22 10.33 -9.13
CA GLN A 33 -1.10 9.95 -9.65
C GLN A 33 -2.14 9.78 -8.52
N LEU A 34 -1.75 9.15 -7.41
CA LEU A 34 -2.63 9.03 -6.24
C LEU A 34 -2.95 10.39 -5.62
N ARG A 35 -1.94 11.26 -5.46
CA ARG A 35 -2.07 12.61 -4.90
C ARG A 35 -2.96 13.51 -5.76
N ASP A 36 -2.73 13.49 -7.06
CA ASP A 36 -3.36 14.38 -8.01
C ASP A 36 -4.75 13.84 -8.45
N GLY A 37 -5.15 12.66 -7.96
CA GLY A 37 -6.48 12.07 -8.17
C GLY A 37 -6.69 11.50 -9.57
N ASP A 38 -5.64 10.98 -10.20
CA ASP A 38 -5.66 10.41 -11.56
C ASP A 38 -6.69 9.27 -11.66
N ASP A 39 -7.67 9.42 -12.57
CA ASP A 39 -8.77 8.48 -12.76
C ASP A 39 -8.41 7.22 -13.56
N THR A 40 -7.21 7.22 -14.15
CA THR A 40 -6.63 6.07 -14.84
C THR A 40 -5.97 5.09 -13.87
N LEU A 41 -5.57 5.53 -12.67
CA LEU A 41 -4.98 4.69 -11.62
C LEU A 41 -6.06 3.91 -10.85
N ARG A 42 -6.67 2.93 -11.51
CA ARG A 42 -7.73 2.08 -10.93
C ARG A 42 -7.22 0.80 -10.28
N SER A 43 -5.97 0.44 -10.55
CA SER A 43 -5.34 -0.78 -10.05
C SER A 43 -3.88 -0.50 -9.70
N LEU A 44 -3.46 -1.02 -8.54
CA LEU A 44 -2.10 -0.91 -8.03
C LEU A 44 -1.63 -2.27 -7.51
N SER A 45 -0.42 -2.67 -7.91
CA SER A 45 0.26 -3.88 -7.45
C SER A 45 1.50 -3.51 -6.63
N LEU A 46 1.66 -4.09 -5.45
CA LEU A 46 2.82 -3.89 -4.56
C LEU A 46 3.70 -5.14 -4.61
N GLY A 47 4.92 -5.03 -5.13
CA GLY A 47 5.89 -6.14 -5.18
C GLY A 47 5.57 -7.30 -6.13
N GLY A 48 4.59 -7.15 -7.02
CA GLY A 48 4.16 -8.21 -7.93
C GLY A 48 5.15 -8.50 -9.07
N PRO A 49 5.13 -9.73 -9.65
CA PRO A 49 5.94 -10.05 -10.81
C PRO A 49 5.63 -9.08 -11.95
N PHE A 50 6.69 -8.53 -12.55
CA PHE A 50 6.65 -7.52 -13.59
C PHE A 50 5.59 -7.84 -14.67
N GLY A 51 4.77 -6.85 -15.03
CA GLY A 51 4.13 -6.83 -16.35
C GLY A 51 2.62 -6.66 -16.45
N ILE A 52 1.88 -6.42 -15.36
CA ILE A 52 0.44 -6.09 -15.47
C ILE A 52 0.09 -4.87 -14.60
N GLY A 53 -0.10 -3.71 -15.27
CA GLY A 53 -0.62 -2.49 -14.66
C GLY A 53 0.43 -1.63 -13.93
N ASN A 54 -0.04 -0.81 -12.99
CA ASN A 54 0.80 0.06 -12.18
C ASN A 54 1.43 -0.77 -11.06
N CYS A 55 2.75 -0.97 -11.13
CA CYS A 55 3.51 -1.71 -10.14
C CYS A 55 4.35 -0.76 -9.29
N PHE A 56 4.16 -0.82 -7.98
CA PHE A 56 5.00 -0.16 -7.00
C PHE A 56 6.18 -1.08 -6.66
N TYR A 57 7.39 -0.60 -6.94
CA TYR A 57 8.62 -1.32 -6.66
C TYR A 57 8.92 -1.27 -5.16
N VAL A 58 9.17 -2.43 -4.59
CA VAL A 58 9.49 -2.57 -3.16
C VAL A 58 10.97 -2.26 -2.95
N ASN A 59 11.26 -1.39 -1.99
CA ASN A 59 12.60 -1.06 -1.53
C ASN A 59 12.49 -0.58 -0.07
N GLU A 60 13.52 -0.83 0.73
CA GLU A 60 13.64 -0.42 2.14
C GLU A 60 13.64 1.10 2.31
N ASP A 61 14.07 1.84 1.28
CA ASP A 61 14.11 3.31 1.31
C ASP A 61 12.76 3.97 0.96
N ASN A 62 11.71 3.21 0.65
CA ASN A 62 10.41 3.78 0.31
C ASN A 62 9.58 4.11 1.56
N ASP A 63 8.97 5.29 1.55
CA ASP A 63 8.06 5.68 2.62
C ASP A 63 6.66 5.06 2.46
N TRP A 64 6.47 3.90 3.09
CA TRP A 64 5.22 3.13 3.08
C TRP A 64 4.04 3.86 3.74
N GLY A 65 4.32 4.75 4.69
CA GLY A 65 3.29 5.57 5.32
C GLY A 65 2.69 6.59 4.36
N TRP A 66 3.53 7.27 3.57
CA TRP A 66 3.05 8.17 2.51
C TRP A 66 2.26 7.43 1.43
N LEU A 67 2.70 6.23 1.05
CA LEU A 67 1.96 5.39 0.09
C LEU A 67 0.56 5.05 0.65
N GLY A 68 0.49 4.56 1.89
CA GLY A 68 -0.78 4.24 2.55
C GLY A 68 -1.72 5.45 2.63
N TYR A 69 -1.18 6.62 2.98
CA TYR A 69 -1.94 7.87 3.01
C TYR A 69 -2.50 8.27 1.63
N PHE A 70 -1.68 8.28 0.57
CA PHE A 70 -2.16 8.67 -0.74
C PHE A 70 -3.19 7.67 -1.31
N ILE A 71 -3.05 6.37 -1.01
CA ILE A 71 -4.07 5.36 -1.31
C ILE A 71 -5.39 5.68 -0.58
N SER A 72 -5.33 6.09 0.69
CA SER A 72 -6.52 6.42 1.47
C SER A 72 -7.29 7.61 0.90
N ARG A 73 -6.58 8.55 0.28
CA ARG A 73 -7.14 9.75 -0.36
C ARG A 73 -7.63 9.51 -1.78
N SER A 74 -7.17 8.46 -2.45
CA SER A 74 -7.60 8.16 -3.81
C SER A 74 -9.09 7.83 -3.86
N VAL A 75 -9.81 8.45 -4.79
CA VAL A 75 -11.22 8.14 -5.07
C VAL A 75 -11.39 7.16 -6.25
N CYS A 76 -10.30 6.90 -6.96
CA CYS A 76 -10.28 6.16 -8.23
C CYS A 76 -9.73 4.73 -8.09
N LEU A 77 -8.84 4.49 -7.12
CA LEU A 77 -8.20 3.19 -6.93
C LEU A 77 -9.22 2.14 -6.44
N ARG A 78 -9.47 1.11 -7.25
CA ARG A 78 -10.46 0.06 -6.94
C ARG A 78 -9.81 -1.27 -6.56
N ASN A 79 -8.67 -1.59 -7.16
CA ASN A 79 -8.00 -2.86 -7.00
C ASN A 79 -6.62 -2.67 -6.37
N LEU A 80 -6.37 -3.38 -5.28
CA LEU A 80 -5.08 -3.39 -4.60
C LEU A 80 -4.55 -4.82 -4.53
N HIS A 81 -3.42 -5.07 -5.16
CA HIS A 81 -2.75 -6.37 -5.15
C HIS A 81 -1.49 -6.25 -4.29
N ILE A 82 -1.40 -7.03 -3.23
CA ILE A 82 -0.32 -6.97 -2.24
C ILE A 82 0.45 -8.29 -2.32
N TYR A 83 1.63 -8.26 -2.95
CA TYR A 83 2.56 -9.39 -3.02
C TYR A 83 3.70 -9.27 -2.01
N TYR A 84 3.90 -8.06 -1.47
CA TYR A 84 4.87 -7.76 -0.46
C TYR A 84 4.37 -6.58 0.38
N LEU A 85 4.66 -6.64 1.67
CA LEU A 85 4.54 -5.53 2.60
C LEU A 85 5.72 -5.61 3.57
N PRO A 86 6.37 -4.49 3.93
CA PRO A 86 7.45 -4.51 4.91
C PRO A 86 6.88 -4.88 6.28
N ASP A 87 7.73 -5.51 7.09
CA ASP A 87 7.41 -5.81 8.49
C ASP A 87 7.57 -4.57 9.38
N GLY A 88 7.10 -4.66 10.62
CA GLY A 88 7.32 -3.61 11.61
C GLY A 88 6.55 -2.32 11.34
N GLU A 89 7.13 -1.18 11.72
CA GLU A 89 6.46 0.13 11.72
C GLU A 89 5.96 0.56 10.33
N GLU A 90 6.70 0.21 9.28
CA GLU A 90 6.37 0.62 7.91
C GLU A 90 5.12 -0.09 7.38
N GLY A 91 5.01 -1.40 7.61
CA GLY A 91 3.82 -2.18 7.25
C GLY A 91 2.60 -1.71 8.03
N HIS A 92 2.78 -1.38 9.31
CA HIS A 92 1.72 -0.81 10.13
C HIS A 92 1.29 0.59 9.64
N ALA A 93 2.22 1.47 9.29
CA ALA A 93 1.91 2.81 8.78
C ALA A 93 1.15 2.74 7.45
N PHE A 94 1.57 1.86 6.54
CA PHE A 94 0.84 1.59 5.31
C PHE A 94 -0.57 1.07 5.59
N ALA A 95 -0.70 0.06 6.47
CA ALA A 95 -1.95 -0.54 6.85
C ALA A 95 -2.93 0.48 7.46
N GLU A 96 -2.44 1.34 8.35
CA GLU A 96 -3.24 2.43 8.92
C GLU A 96 -3.75 3.38 7.84
N GLY A 97 -2.89 3.77 6.89
CA GLY A 97 -3.28 4.58 5.75
C GLY A 97 -4.41 3.94 4.94
N ILE A 98 -4.21 2.72 4.44
CA ILE A 98 -5.20 2.08 3.57
C ILE A 98 -6.52 1.77 4.31
N SER A 99 -6.51 1.61 5.64
CA SER A 99 -7.72 1.37 6.45
C SER A 99 -8.76 2.49 6.32
N ARG A 100 -8.35 3.69 5.88
CA ARG A 100 -9.23 4.84 5.71
C ARG A 100 -9.77 4.96 4.28
N SER A 101 -9.32 4.11 3.36
CA SER A 101 -9.75 4.16 1.95
C SER A 101 -11.25 3.94 1.80
N GLN A 102 -11.87 4.76 0.96
CA GLN A 102 -13.30 4.65 0.60
C GLN A 102 -13.51 4.18 -0.86
N SER A 103 -12.42 3.89 -1.58
CA SER A 103 -12.45 3.59 -3.01
C SER A 103 -12.15 2.12 -3.33
N ILE A 104 -11.31 1.48 -2.52
CA ILE A 104 -10.90 0.08 -2.71
C ILE A 104 -12.11 -0.86 -2.62
N ARG A 105 -12.24 -1.73 -3.62
CA ARG A 105 -13.28 -2.76 -3.73
C ARG A 105 -12.69 -4.16 -3.69
N ASN A 106 -11.53 -4.35 -4.33
CA ASN A 106 -10.93 -5.66 -4.48
C ASN A 106 -9.53 -5.65 -3.88
N ILE A 107 -9.28 -6.59 -2.97
CA ILE A 107 -7.96 -6.79 -2.36
C ILE A 107 -7.50 -8.20 -2.66
N PHE A 108 -6.34 -8.30 -3.30
CA PHE A 108 -5.65 -9.55 -3.55
C PHE A 108 -4.39 -9.59 -2.67
N ILE A 109 -4.25 -10.65 -1.86
CA ILE A 109 -3.10 -10.85 -0.97
C ILE A 109 -2.38 -12.12 -1.38
N ASN A 110 -1.05 -12.05 -1.51
CA ASN A 110 -0.22 -13.21 -1.82
C ASN A 110 1.14 -13.09 -1.13
N ASN A 111 1.63 -14.19 -0.55
CA ASN A 111 2.99 -14.30 0.01
C ASN A 111 3.38 -13.21 1.04
N LEU A 112 2.48 -12.83 1.94
CA LEU A 112 2.83 -11.93 3.05
C LEU A 112 3.46 -12.69 4.22
N SER A 113 4.34 -12.02 4.95
CA SER A 113 4.77 -12.42 6.29
C SER A 113 3.59 -12.43 7.28
N ASN A 114 3.75 -13.04 8.45
CA ASN A 114 2.70 -13.02 9.48
C ASN A 114 2.37 -11.61 9.97
N ASP A 115 3.38 -10.74 10.08
CA ASP A 115 3.21 -9.34 10.50
C ASP A 115 2.54 -8.51 9.42
N GLY A 116 2.96 -8.67 8.16
CA GLY A 116 2.33 -8.03 7.02
C GLY A 116 0.87 -8.46 6.86
N PHE A 117 0.59 -9.77 6.97
CA PHE A 117 -0.76 -10.31 6.95
C PHE A 117 -1.61 -9.73 8.09
N THR A 118 -1.11 -9.74 9.32
CA THR A 118 -1.82 -9.19 10.49
C THR A 118 -2.13 -7.70 10.33
N SER A 119 -1.18 -6.94 9.78
CA SER A 119 -1.34 -5.51 9.50
C SER A 119 -2.45 -5.25 8.49
N VAL A 120 -2.44 -5.97 7.36
CA VAL A 120 -3.51 -5.85 6.34
C VAL A 120 -4.85 -6.28 6.92
N MET A 121 -4.93 -7.40 7.65
CA MET A 121 -6.19 -7.85 8.25
C MET A 121 -6.75 -6.85 9.27
N ARG A 122 -5.89 -6.15 10.04
CA ARG A 122 -6.35 -5.02 10.87
C ARG A 122 -6.91 -3.88 10.02
N ALA A 123 -6.22 -3.52 8.94
CA ALA A 123 -6.66 -2.43 8.06
C ALA A 123 -8.05 -2.69 7.45
N LEU A 124 -8.35 -3.95 7.11
CA LEU A 124 -9.64 -4.34 6.54
C LEU A 124 -10.84 -3.98 7.44
N HIS A 125 -10.66 -3.83 8.76
CA HIS A 125 -11.72 -3.34 9.64
C HIS A 125 -12.19 -1.91 9.29
N GLY A 126 -11.31 -1.09 8.72
CA GLY A 126 -11.64 0.27 8.27
C GLY A 126 -12.08 0.36 6.81
N VAL A 127 -11.67 -0.59 5.96
CA VAL A 127 -12.00 -0.60 4.53
C VAL A 127 -13.39 -1.23 4.30
N THR A 128 -14.43 -0.47 4.63
CA THR A 128 -15.84 -0.95 4.61
C THR A 128 -16.42 -1.20 3.21
N GLN A 129 -15.68 -0.84 2.16
CA GLN A 129 -16.13 -0.87 0.76
C GLN A 129 -15.67 -2.12 0.00
N VAL A 130 -14.91 -3.01 0.66
CA VAL A 130 -14.40 -4.24 0.04
C VAL A 130 -15.55 -5.17 -0.35
N GLU A 131 -15.57 -5.56 -1.61
CA GLU A 131 -16.52 -6.50 -2.22
C GLU A 131 -15.88 -7.87 -2.42
N GLU A 132 -14.57 -7.89 -2.72
CA GLU A 132 -13.81 -9.13 -2.96
C GLU A 132 -12.48 -9.11 -2.20
N LEU A 133 -12.24 -10.17 -1.43
CA LEU A 133 -10.97 -10.45 -0.76
C LEU A 133 -10.45 -11.81 -1.24
N VAL A 134 -9.33 -11.80 -1.95
CA VAL A 134 -8.73 -13.00 -2.55
C VAL A 134 -7.38 -13.28 -1.91
N PHE A 135 -7.18 -14.54 -1.53
CA PHE A 135 -5.91 -15.06 -1.05
C PHE A 135 -5.25 -15.91 -2.13
N GLY A 136 -3.98 -15.66 -2.43
CA GLY A 136 -3.18 -16.39 -3.42
C GLY A 136 -2.99 -17.87 -3.05
N ARG A 137 -2.57 -18.70 -4.01
CA ARG A 137 -2.49 -20.17 -3.83
C ARG A 137 -1.27 -20.68 -3.03
N HIS A 138 -0.37 -19.81 -2.60
CA HIS A 138 0.84 -20.20 -1.85
C HIS A 138 0.80 -19.60 -0.45
N ASP A 139 0.74 -20.47 0.56
CA ASP A 139 0.98 -20.28 1.99
C ASP A 139 0.93 -18.82 2.51
N ASN A 140 -0.26 -18.19 2.47
CA ASN A 140 -0.45 -16.81 2.94
C ASN A 140 -0.32 -16.62 4.46
N VAL A 141 -0.09 -17.71 5.21
CA VAL A 141 0.07 -17.71 6.66
C VAL A 141 0.98 -18.88 7.04
N GLY A 142 2.25 -18.62 7.32
CA GLY A 142 3.25 -19.62 7.74
C GLY A 142 4.39 -18.94 8.50
N PRO A 143 5.02 -19.62 9.49
CA PRO A 143 5.72 -18.98 10.61
C PRO A 143 6.79 -17.96 10.22
N ASP A 144 7.46 -18.14 9.08
CA ASP A 144 8.66 -17.37 8.72
C ASP A 144 8.68 -16.91 7.26
N GLY A 145 7.50 -16.61 6.66
CA GLY A 145 7.36 -15.92 5.35
C GLY A 145 8.58 -15.98 4.41
N TRP A 146 8.94 -17.20 3.97
CA TRP A 146 10.12 -17.54 3.16
C TRP A 146 11.47 -17.07 3.72
N SER A 147 12.17 -18.00 4.38
CA SER A 147 13.62 -17.91 4.61
C SER A 147 14.40 -18.36 3.37
N GLU A 148 15.51 -17.64 3.12
CA GLU A 148 16.59 -17.77 2.12
C GLU A 148 16.44 -17.05 0.77
#